data_AF-A0A1H0WPP8-F1
#
_entry.id   AF-A0A1H0WPP8-F1
#
_cell.length_a   1.000
_cell.length_b   1.000
_cell.length_c   1.000
_cell.angle_alpha   90.00
_cell.angle_beta   90.00
_cell.angle_gamma   90.00
#
_symmetry.space_group_name_H-M   'P 1'
#
loop_
_entity.id
_entity.type
_entity.pdbx_description
1 polymer ?
#
loop_
_entity_poly.entity_id
_entity_poly.type
_entity_poly.pdbx_seq_one_letter_code
_entity_poly.pdbx_strand_id
1 'polypeptide(L)' 'MLGLLYQQIGSWRVINQLKMNYNSEMEKAMFQSHGIGYERYCNDFSARMKVEARREEDYNKEKRLLQELGNTNS' A
#
# COMPACT_ATOMS: atom_id res chain seq x y z
N MET A 1 -15.12 4.53 -2.22
CA MET A 1 -13.90 3.96 -2.84
C MET A 1 -13.36 2.73 -2.09
N LEU A 2 -14.16 2.05 -1.25
CA LEU A 2 -13.73 0.86 -0.50
C LEU A 2 -14.09 -0.46 -1.22
N GLY A 3 -14.97 -0.44 -2.22
CA GLY A 3 -15.46 -1.67 -2.89
C GLY A 3 -14.52 -2.26 -3.95
N LEU A 4 -13.65 -1.45 -4.58
CA LEU A 4 -12.88 -1.89 -5.75
C LEU A 4 -11.53 -2.54 -5.42
N LEU A 5 -10.95 -2.27 -4.24
CA LEU A 5 -9.70 -2.93 -3.81
C LEU A 5 -9.95 -4.29 -3.15
N TYR A 6 -11.09 -4.47 -2.50
CA TYR A 6 -11.45 -5.73 -1.83
C TYR A 6 -11.83 -6.86 -2.80
N GLN A 7 -12.12 -6.57 -4.07
CA GLN A 7 -12.49 -7.58 -5.07
C GLN A 7 -11.27 -8.11 -5.87
N GLN A 8 -10.11 -7.45 -5.77
CA GLN A 8 -8.90 -7.77 -6.53
C GLN A 8 -7.99 -8.82 -5.86
N ILE A 9 -8.45 -9.48 -4.78
CA ILE A 9 -7.62 -10.40 -3.97
C ILE A 9 -7.21 -11.65 -4.78
N GLY A 10 -8.06 -12.09 -5.71
CA GLY A 10 -7.75 -13.18 -6.65
C GLY A 10 -6.71 -12.80 -7.71
N SER A 11 -6.67 -11.52 -8.12
CA SER A 11 -5.77 -11.04 -9.18
C SER A 11 -4.36 -10.74 -8.66
N TRP A 12 -4.20 -10.24 -7.43
CA TRP A 12 -2.87 -9.94 -6.86
C TRP A 12 -2.00 -11.19 -6.71
N ARG A 13 -2.61 -12.32 -6.34
CA ARG A 13 -1.90 -13.60 -6.23
C ARG A 13 -1.37 -14.07 -7.58
N VAL A 14 -2.13 -13.84 -8.66
CA VAL A 14 -1.71 -14.12 -10.04
C VAL A 14 -0.61 -13.14 -10.49
N ILE A 15 -0.70 -11.85 -10.16
CA ILE A 15 0.35 -10.85 -10.49
C ILE A 15 1.68 -11.18 -9.81
N ASN A 16 1.66 -11.61 -8.55
CA ASN A 16 2.87 -12.02 -7.83
C ASN A 16 3.42 -13.38 -8.28
N GLN A 17 2.56 -14.30 -8.73
CA GLN A 17 2.98 -15.60 -9.29
C GLN A 17 3.52 -15.47 -10.72
N LEU A 18 3.10 -14.46 -11.48
CA LEU A 18 3.66 -14.09 -12.78
C LEU A 18 5.03 -13.44 -12.62
N LYS A 19 5.99 -14.14 -11.98
CA LYS A 19 7.42 -13.79 -11.83
C LYS A 19 7.72 -12.33 -12.18
N MET A 20 7.13 -11.38 -11.45
CA MET A 20 7.60 -10.02 -11.52
C MET A 20 8.99 -10.15 -10.92
N ASN A 21 10.04 -9.88 -11.71
CA ASN A 21 11.40 -9.95 -11.22
C ASN A 21 11.52 -8.93 -10.08
N TYR A 22 11.23 -9.38 -8.86
CA TYR A 22 11.29 -8.54 -7.69
C TYR A 22 12.76 -8.15 -7.57
N ASN A 23 13.01 -6.86 -7.74
CA ASN A 23 14.35 -6.31 -7.73
C ASN A 23 14.72 -6.02 -6.27
N SER A 24 16.00 -6.13 -5.94
CA SER A 24 16.51 -5.82 -4.60
C SER A 24 16.12 -4.41 -4.13
N GLU A 25 15.92 -3.48 -5.06
CA GLU A 25 15.45 -2.12 -4.77
C GLU A 25 14.00 -2.08 -4.25
N MET A 26 13.11 -2.96 -4.70
CA MET A 26 11.75 -3.05 -4.14
C MET A 26 11.77 -3.60 -2.72
N GLU A 27 12.62 -4.59 -2.46
CA GLU A 27 12.83 -5.16 -1.13
C GLU A 27 13.36 -4.08 -0.17
N LYS A 28 14.38 -3.33 -0.60
CA LYS A 28 14.96 -2.21 0.17
C LYS A 28 13.93 -1.11 0.43
N ALA A 29 13.22 -0.65 -0.60
CA ALA A 29 12.23 0.41 -0.46
C ALA A 29 11.11 -0.01 0.50
N MET A 30 10.61 -1.25 0.36
CA MET A 30 9.54 -1.75 1.22
C MET A 30 10.00 -1.87 2.68
N PHE A 31 11.24 -2.36 2.89
CA PHE A 31 11.83 -2.44 4.22
C PHE A 31 12.05 -1.06 4.84
N GLN A 32 12.54 -0.09 4.07
CA GLN A 32 12.76 1.28 4.55
C GLN A 32 11.45 2.00 4.91
N SER A 33 10.41 1.86 4.09
CA SER A 33 9.14 2.58 4.31
C SER A 33 8.23 1.91 5.34
N HIS A 34 8.22 0.57 5.40
CA HIS A 34 7.22 -0.17 6.18
C HIS A 34 7.82 -1.20 7.16
N GLY A 35 9.13 -1.36 7.19
CA GLY A 35 9.83 -2.29 8.08
C GLY A 35 9.64 -3.77 7.72
N ILE A 36 9.06 -4.05 6.55
CA ILE A 36 8.85 -5.42 6.07
C ILE A 36 9.37 -5.58 4.65
N GLY A 37 9.90 -6.77 4.37
CA GLY A 37 10.29 -7.16 3.02
C GLY A 37 9.11 -7.24 2.06
N TYR A 38 9.39 -7.07 0.76
CA TYR A 38 8.39 -7.19 -0.29
C TYR A 38 7.89 -8.63 -0.41
N GLU A 39 8.78 -9.62 -0.28
CA GLU A 39 8.40 -11.03 -0.26
C GLU A 39 7.38 -11.33 0.87
N ARG A 40 7.65 -10.81 2.07
CA ARG A 40 6.74 -10.99 3.23
C ARG A 40 5.42 -10.28 2.99
N TYR A 41 5.43 -9.07 2.46
CA TYR A 41 4.21 -8.35 2.08
C TYR A 41 3.36 -9.15 1.06
N CYS A 42 4.00 -9.85 0.13
CA CYS A 42 3.32 -10.62 -0.91
C CYS A 42 2.71 -11.93 -0.42
N ASN A 43 3.39 -12.61 0.52
CA ASN A 43 3.02 -13.95 0.97
C ASN A 43 2.19 -13.96 2.27
N ASP A 44 2.29 -12.93 3.11
CA ASP A 44 1.56 -12.83 4.38
C ASP A 44 0.42 -11.82 4.28
N PHE A 45 -0.82 -12.34 4.28
CA PHE A 45 -2.04 -11.53 4.23
C PHE A 45 -2.12 -10.52 5.39
N SER A 46 -1.74 -10.91 6.60
CA SER A 46 -1.78 -10.05 7.78
C SER A 46 -0.77 -8.92 7.67
N ALA A 47 0.44 -9.22 7.20
CA ALA A 47 1.46 -8.22 6.91
C ALA A 47 0.98 -7.20 5.87
N ARG A 48 0.35 -7.68 4.79
CA ARG A 48 -0.25 -6.81 3.76
C ARG A 48 -1.33 -5.90 4.32
N MET A 49 -2.28 -6.45 5.10
CA MET A 49 -3.36 -5.65 5.68
C MET A 49 -2.84 -4.52 6.57
N LYS A 50 -1.75 -4.75 7.32
CA LYS A 50 -1.12 -3.71 8.15
C LYS A 50 -0.52 -2.58 7.30
N VAL A 51 0.10 -2.90 6.18
CA VAL A 51 0.65 -1.91 5.24
C VAL A 51 -0.47 -1.09 4.62
N GLU A 52 -1.50 -1.75 4.11
CA GLU A 52 -2.62 -1.07 3.44
C GLU A 52 -3.42 -0.19 4.41
N ALA A 53 -3.61 -0.61 5.67
CA ALA A 53 -4.23 0.23 6.70
C ALA A 53 -3.43 1.52 6.95
N ARG A 54 -2.10 1.46 7.03
CA ARG A 54 -1.26 2.66 7.19
C ARG A 54 -1.34 3.58 5.97
N ARG A 55 -1.31 3.02 4.76
CA ARG A 55 -1.47 3.79 3.52
C ARG A 55 -2.80 4.54 3.49
N GLU A 56 -3.87 3.90 3.95
CA GLU A 56 -5.18 4.52 4.05
C GLU A 56 -5.20 5.66 5.09
N GLU A 57 -4.59 5.45 6.26
CA GLU A 57 -4.45 6.51 7.27
C GLU A 57 -3.69 7.72 6.74
N ASP A 58 -2.57 7.50 6.05
CA ASP A 58 -1.73 8.57 5.52
C ASP A 58 -2.44 9.33 4.40
N TYR A 59 -3.11 8.62 3.48
CA TYR A 59 -3.97 9.26 2.47
C TYR A 59 -5.08 10.12 3.10
N ASN A 60 -5.71 9.64 4.17
CA ASN A 60 -6.75 10.39 4.86
C ASN A 60 -6.20 11.63 5.57
N LYS A 61 -4.99 11.57 6.14
CA LYS A 61 -4.30 12.73 6.73
C LYS A 61 -3.96 13.77 5.67
N GLU A 62 -3.34 13.34 4.57
CA GLU A 62 -3.00 14.22 3.44
C GLU A 62 -4.23 14.89 2.86
N LYS A 63 -5.31 14.13 2.68
CA LYS A 63 -6.59 14.66 2.20
C LYS A 63 -7.16 15.74 3.13
N ARG A 64 -7.08 15.55 4.45
CA ARG A 64 -7.54 16.56 5.43
C ARG A 64 -6.69 17.83 5.36
N LEU A 65 -5.37 17.69 5.31
CA LEU A 65 -4.45 18.83 5.16
C LEU A 65 -4.72 19.63 3.88
N LEU A 66 -4.94 18.96 2.76
CA LEU A 66 -5.28 19.62 1.49
C LEU A 66 -6.62 20.36 1.57
N GLN A 67 -7.62 19.81 2.27
CA GLN A 67 -8.89 20.49 2.50
C GLN A 67 -8.72 21.74 3.37
N GLU A 68 -7.91 21.65 4.43
CA GLU A 68 -7.60 22.79 5.31
C GLU A 68 -6.87 23.90 4.54
N LEU A 69 -5.84 23.56 3.75
CA LEU A 69 -5.11 24.52 2.91
C LEU A 69 -5.99 25.18 1.84
N GLY A 70 -6.92 24.42 1.24
CA GLY A 70 -7.88 24.95 0.27
C GLY A 70 -8.84 25.96 0.91
N ASN A 71 -9.27 25.72 2.16
CA ASN A 71 -10.18 26.59 2.88
C ASN A 71 -9.52 27.86 3.43
N THR A 72 -8.21 27.85 3.69
CA THR A 72 -7.48 29.04 4.17
C THR A 72 -7.18 30.10 3.11
N ASN A 73 -7.41 29.78 1.83
CA ASN A 73 -7.24 30.71 0.71
C ASN A 73 -8.57 31.30 0.20
N SER A 74 -9.65 31.20 0.98
CA SER A 74 -10.99 31.74 0.67
C SER A 74 -11.40 32.85 1.65
#